data_AF-A0A955RCS3-F1
#
_entry.id   AF-A0A955RCS3-F1
#
_cell.length_a   1.000
_cell.length_b   1.000
_cell.length_c   1.000
_cell.angle_alpha   90.00
_cell.angle_beta   90.00
_cell.angle_gamma   90.00
#
_symmetry.space_group_name_H-M   'P 1'
#
loop_
_entity.id
_entity.type
_entity.pdbx_description
1 polymer ?
#
loop_
_entity_poly.entity_id
_entity_poly.type
_entity_poly.pdbx_seq_one_letter_code
_entity_poly.pdbx_strand_id
1 'polypeptide(L)'
;TEDLDLSYRSQLAGWRFLYLPEVVAPAELPPDMRAFKAQQHRWAKGSVQTARKLLGRIWRSTAPLPVKVEATTHLTANFSYPLVVVLTLLLPFAVAARMQPGEALTPLLALDLVLFLLAVFPFVLFYGTAVVRSGAGPTGRRLARLPAALALGLGMAVSQSRAVAEGLVGPVGVFVRTPKTGGVAAAGYRAMGRGLVGVELLVGAYLGGACVYAVVHGYWASLPFLLLFAAGYTMVGSSSLRS
;
A
#
# COMPACT_ATOMS: atom_id res chain seq x y z
N THR A 1 -7.11 6.10 13.60
CA THR A 1 -8.18 5.16 14.02
C THR A 1 -8.21 5.16 15.53
N GLU A 2 -9.30 4.70 16.15
CA GLU A 2 -9.47 4.78 17.62
C GLU A 2 -8.41 3.95 18.38
N ASP A 3 -8.16 2.73 17.90
CA ASP A 3 -7.13 1.81 18.40
C ASP A 3 -5.73 2.45 18.39
N LEU A 4 -5.28 2.95 17.25
CA LEU A 4 -3.97 3.55 17.07
C LEU A 4 -3.80 4.82 17.92
N ASP A 5 -4.83 5.65 17.99
CA ASP A 5 -4.83 6.86 18.84
C ASP A 5 -4.76 6.51 20.33
N LEU A 6 -5.50 5.50 20.77
CA LEU A 6 -5.46 5.03 22.15
C LEU A 6 -4.08 4.43 22.49
N SER A 7 -3.55 3.56 21.64
CA SER A 7 -2.24 2.91 21.83
C SER A 7 -1.12 3.93 22.06
N TYR A 8 -1.00 4.95 21.20
CA TYR A 8 0.03 5.98 21.37
C TYR A 8 -0.21 6.84 22.61
N ARG A 9 -1.46 7.19 22.94
CA ARG A 9 -1.75 7.96 24.17
C ARG A 9 -1.40 7.18 25.43
N SER A 10 -1.68 5.89 25.47
CA SER A 10 -1.30 5.03 26.59
C SER A 10 0.23 4.93 26.73
N GLN A 11 0.96 4.73 25.63
CA GLN A 11 2.44 4.73 25.68
C GLN A 11 3.01 6.08 26.13
N LEU A 12 2.43 7.20 25.69
CA LEU A 12 2.81 8.54 26.17
C LEU A 12 2.51 8.76 27.66
N ALA A 13 1.55 8.03 28.22
CA ALA A 13 1.27 8.00 29.64
C ALA A 13 2.14 6.99 30.42
N GLY A 14 3.15 6.39 29.78
CA GLY A 14 4.11 5.48 30.42
C GLY A 14 3.71 4.00 30.41
N TRP A 15 2.57 3.64 29.81
CA TRP A 15 2.16 2.24 29.68
C TRP A 15 3.07 1.47 28.73
N ARG A 16 3.34 0.21 29.05
CA ARG A 16 4.13 -0.71 28.22
C ARG A 16 3.23 -1.80 27.66
N PHE A 17 3.40 -2.09 26.38
CA PHE A 17 2.67 -3.17 25.71
C PHE A 17 3.55 -4.40 25.59
N LEU A 18 2.95 -5.56 25.86
CA LEU A 18 3.56 -6.86 25.68
C LEU A 18 2.92 -7.52 24.46
N TYR A 19 3.74 -7.89 23.47
CA TYR A 19 3.28 -8.65 22.30
C TYR A 19 3.47 -10.14 22.57
N LEU A 20 2.38 -10.92 22.50
CA LEU A 20 2.36 -12.36 22.73
C LEU A 20 2.03 -13.09 21.42
N PRO A 21 3.03 -13.55 20.65
CA PRO A 21 2.80 -14.15 19.33
C PRO A 21 2.02 -15.47 19.37
N GLU A 22 1.96 -16.14 20.52
CA GLU A 22 1.23 -17.39 20.73
C GLU A 22 -0.28 -17.16 20.92
N VAL A 23 -0.69 -15.94 21.27
CA VAL A 23 -2.10 -15.59 21.49
C VAL A 23 -2.72 -15.16 20.16
N VAL A 24 -3.52 -16.04 19.56
CA VAL A 24 -4.14 -15.81 18.25
C VAL A 24 -5.58 -15.33 18.41
N ALA A 25 -5.94 -14.28 17.69
CA ALA A 25 -7.31 -13.80 17.53
C ALA A 25 -7.76 -13.99 16.06
N PRO A 26 -8.63 -14.98 15.76
CA PRO A 26 -9.13 -15.18 14.40
C PRO A 26 -9.85 -13.94 13.87
N ALA A 27 -9.61 -13.60 12.61
CA ALA A 27 -10.23 -12.45 11.95
C ALA A 27 -10.86 -12.86 10.62
N GLU A 28 -12.06 -12.33 10.35
CA GLU A 28 -12.72 -12.45 9.04
C GLU A 28 -12.05 -11.51 8.04
N LEU A 29 -11.64 -12.05 6.89
CA LEU A 29 -11.11 -11.26 5.78
C LEU A 29 -12.25 -10.58 5.00
N PRO A 30 -12.01 -9.43 4.36
CA PRO A 30 -13.01 -8.80 3.50
C PRO A 30 -13.47 -9.75 2.39
N PRO A 31 -14.79 -9.88 2.15
CA PRO A 31 -15.33 -10.85 1.20
C PRO A 31 -15.07 -10.48 -0.27
N ASP A 32 -14.84 -9.20 -0.55
CA ASP A 32 -14.68 -8.69 -1.92
C ASP A 32 -13.73 -7.47 -1.97
N MET A 33 -13.42 -7.01 -3.20
CA MET A 33 -12.48 -5.91 -3.43
C MET A 33 -13.00 -4.57 -2.88
N ARG A 34 -14.32 -4.33 -2.92
CA ARG A 34 -14.91 -3.07 -2.40
C ARG A 34 -14.81 -3.02 -0.88
N ALA A 35 -15.08 -4.12 -0.20
CA ALA A 35 -14.94 -4.27 1.24
C ALA A 35 -13.46 -4.12 1.66
N PHE A 36 -12.55 -4.74 0.90
CA PHE A 36 -11.11 -4.58 1.12
C PHE A 36 -10.68 -3.11 0.98
N LYS A 37 -11.07 -2.44 -0.11
CA LYS A 37 -10.78 -1.01 -0.32
C LYS A 37 -11.36 -0.12 0.76
N ALA A 38 -12.59 -0.35 1.18
CA ALA A 38 -13.22 0.42 2.25
C ALA A 38 -12.54 0.21 3.61
N GLN A 39 -12.01 -0.98 3.87
CA GLN A 39 -11.22 -1.27 5.07
C GLN A 39 -9.88 -0.54 5.01
N GLN A 40 -9.12 -0.70 3.93
CA GLN A 40 -7.84 -0.04 3.72
C GLN A 40 -7.97 1.49 3.77
N HIS A 41 -9.03 2.06 3.19
CA HIS A 41 -9.29 3.50 3.20
C HIS A 41 -9.40 4.03 4.63
N ARG A 42 -10.12 3.32 5.51
CA ARG A 42 -10.26 3.74 6.92
C ARG A 42 -8.98 3.62 7.70
N TRP A 43 -8.19 2.57 7.46
CA TRP A 43 -6.89 2.40 8.09
C TRP A 43 -5.98 3.57 7.70
N ALA A 44 -5.82 3.84 6.40
CA ALA A 44 -4.98 4.93 5.93
C ALA A 44 -5.45 6.31 6.43
N LYS A 45 -6.74 6.64 6.24
CA LYS A 45 -7.32 7.89 6.72
C LYS A 45 -7.15 8.05 8.23
N GLY A 46 -7.44 6.98 8.97
CA GLY A 46 -7.33 6.98 10.42
C GLY A 46 -5.90 7.14 10.91
N SER A 47 -4.92 6.50 10.28
CA SER A 47 -3.50 6.66 10.64
C SER A 47 -3.03 8.09 10.41
N VAL A 48 -3.39 8.70 9.28
CA VAL A 48 -3.04 10.10 8.97
C VAL A 48 -3.68 11.08 9.96
N GLN A 49 -4.94 10.86 10.34
CA GLN A 49 -5.60 11.68 11.37
C GLN A 49 -4.92 11.54 12.73
N THR A 50 -4.53 10.31 13.12
CA THR A 50 -3.76 10.08 14.34
C THR A 50 -2.40 10.76 14.28
N ALA A 51 -1.71 10.70 13.13
CA ALA A 51 -0.45 11.39 12.90
C ALA A 51 -0.58 12.90 13.13
N ARG A 52 -1.57 13.54 12.50
CA ARG A 52 -1.88 14.97 12.67
C ARG A 52 -2.14 15.34 14.14
N LYS A 53 -2.82 14.46 14.87
CA LYS A 53 -3.18 14.69 16.28
C LYS A 53 -2.01 14.49 17.25
N LEU A 54 -1.18 13.47 17.04
CA LEU A 54 -0.24 12.98 18.05
C LEU A 54 1.24 13.24 17.74
N LEU A 55 1.66 13.43 16.49
CA LEU A 55 3.08 13.60 16.16
C LEU A 55 3.72 14.75 16.95
N GLY A 56 3.07 15.91 17.03
CA GLY A 56 3.57 17.04 17.81
C GLY A 56 3.73 16.72 19.30
N ARG A 57 2.85 15.88 19.88
CA ARG A 57 2.96 15.43 21.28
C ARG A 57 4.09 14.42 21.46
N ILE A 58 4.23 13.49 20.52
CA ILE A 58 5.31 12.49 20.51
C ILE A 58 6.68 13.18 20.50
N TRP A 59 6.88 14.17 19.63
CA TRP A 59 8.15 14.88 19.53
C TRP A 59 8.49 15.71 20.77
N ARG A 60 7.48 16.27 21.46
CA ARG A 60 7.64 16.98 22.74
C ARG A 60 7.77 16.07 23.96
N SER A 61 7.53 14.76 23.82
CA SER A 61 7.65 13.82 24.93
C SER A 61 9.11 13.58 25.35
N THR A 62 9.29 12.97 26.51
CA THR A 62 10.59 12.49 27.02
C THR A 62 11.05 11.17 26.39
N ALA A 63 10.32 10.64 25.41
CA ALA A 63 10.67 9.39 24.75
C ALA A 63 12.04 9.50 24.03
N PRO A 64 12.82 8.40 23.96
CA PRO A 64 14.07 8.37 23.21
C PRO A 64 13.89 8.69 21.73
N LEU A 65 14.90 9.29 21.10
CA LEU A 65 14.86 9.63 19.67
C LEU A 65 14.51 8.43 18.76
N PRO A 66 15.06 7.22 18.94
CA PRO A 66 14.69 6.07 18.11
C PRO A 66 13.19 5.76 18.13
N VAL A 67 12.56 5.86 19.30
CA VAL A 67 11.12 5.64 19.48
C VAL A 67 10.31 6.72 18.77
N LYS A 68 10.77 7.97 18.81
CA LYS A 68 10.13 9.09 18.08
C LYS A 68 10.20 8.90 16.57
N VAL A 69 11.35 8.44 16.06
CA VAL A 69 11.56 8.16 14.64
C VAL A 69 10.67 6.99 14.20
N GLU A 70 10.67 5.89 14.94
CA GLU A 70 9.81 4.73 14.66
C GLU A 70 8.33 5.12 14.65
N ALA A 71 7.87 5.85 15.67
CA ALA A 71 6.50 6.34 15.75
C ALA A 71 6.15 7.26 14.57
N THR A 72 7.08 8.11 14.14
CA THR A 72 6.89 8.98 12.98
C THR A 72 6.73 8.14 11.71
N THR A 73 7.67 7.24 11.43
CA THR A 73 7.63 6.34 10.26
C THR A 73 6.35 5.51 10.23
N HIS A 74 5.93 4.95 11.36
CA HIS A 74 4.72 4.15 11.45
C HIS A 74 3.45 4.98 11.17
N LEU A 75 3.32 6.16 11.80
CA LEU A 75 2.17 7.04 11.63
C LEU A 75 2.08 7.64 10.22
N THR A 76 3.22 7.86 9.55
CA THR A 76 3.29 8.44 8.21
C THR A 76 3.48 7.41 7.09
N ALA A 77 3.53 6.12 7.38
CA ALA A 77 3.74 5.07 6.38
C ALA A 77 2.76 5.14 5.19
N ASN A 78 1.51 5.54 5.45
CA ASN A 78 0.47 5.66 4.41
C ASN A 78 0.73 6.80 3.41
N PHE A 79 1.62 7.74 3.68
CA PHE A 79 2.03 8.75 2.69
C PHE A 79 2.82 8.16 1.52
N SER A 80 3.27 6.90 1.62
CA SER A 80 3.82 6.17 0.48
C SER A 80 2.82 6.07 -0.68
N TYR A 81 1.51 5.98 -0.42
CA TYR A 81 0.52 5.85 -1.49
C TYR A 81 0.50 7.04 -2.48
N PRO A 82 0.37 8.31 -2.05
CA PRO A 82 0.44 9.44 -2.97
C PRO A 82 1.80 9.53 -3.68
N LEU A 83 2.90 9.16 -3.01
CA LEU A 83 4.22 9.10 -3.65
C LEU A 83 4.28 8.01 -4.74
N VAL A 84 3.65 6.85 -4.52
CA VAL A 84 3.52 5.79 -5.53
C VAL A 84 2.66 6.24 -6.71
N VAL A 85 1.61 7.04 -6.49
CA VAL A 85 0.83 7.64 -7.58
C VAL A 85 1.68 8.61 -8.40
N VAL A 86 2.45 9.50 -7.74
CA VAL A 86 3.38 10.39 -8.43
C VAL A 86 4.42 9.60 -9.23
N LEU A 87 5.04 8.60 -8.60
CA LEU A 87 5.98 7.69 -9.28
C LEU A 87 5.34 7.05 -10.50
N THR A 88 4.11 6.53 -10.36
CA THR A 88 3.35 5.90 -11.45
C THR A 88 3.22 6.83 -12.66
N LEU A 89 2.88 8.10 -12.43
CA LEU A 89 2.72 9.07 -13.50
C LEU A 89 4.06 9.42 -14.17
N LEU A 90 5.14 9.49 -13.38
CA LEU A 90 6.48 9.83 -13.86
C LEU A 90 7.19 8.68 -14.59
N LEU A 91 6.79 7.43 -14.36
CA LEU A 91 7.51 6.26 -14.88
C LEU A 91 7.72 6.25 -16.40
N PRO A 92 6.69 6.48 -17.24
CA PRO A 92 6.90 6.48 -18.69
C PRO A 92 7.82 7.60 -19.15
N PHE A 93 7.77 8.77 -18.50
CA PHE A 93 8.68 9.88 -18.78
C PHE A 93 10.11 9.58 -18.35
N ALA A 94 10.30 8.93 -17.20
CA ALA A 94 11.62 8.51 -16.75
C ALA A 94 12.24 7.50 -17.72
N VAL A 95 11.44 6.56 -18.25
CA VAL A 95 11.87 5.61 -19.29
C VAL A 95 12.25 6.35 -20.57
N ALA A 96 11.45 7.32 -21.02
CA ALA A 96 11.75 8.09 -22.24
C ALA A 96 12.98 9.01 -22.09
N ALA A 97 13.12 9.69 -20.96
CA ALA A 97 14.19 10.67 -20.73
C ALA A 97 15.59 10.02 -20.67
N ARG A 98 15.68 8.80 -20.14
CA ARG A 98 16.95 8.07 -19.97
C ARG A 98 17.53 7.49 -21.26
N MET A 99 16.82 7.65 -22.36
CA MET A 99 17.18 7.07 -23.65
C MET A 99 17.61 8.15 -24.67
N GLN A 100 18.02 9.33 -24.18
CA GLN A 100 18.67 10.33 -25.02
C GLN A 100 20.06 9.84 -25.50
N PRO A 101 20.39 9.98 -26.79
CA PRO A 101 21.67 9.51 -27.32
C PRO A 101 22.86 10.20 -26.63
N GLY A 102 23.81 9.41 -26.11
CA GLY A 102 25.09 9.90 -25.59
C GLY A 102 25.26 9.87 -24.07
N GLU A 103 24.21 9.54 -23.30
CA GLU A 103 24.37 9.33 -21.85
C GLU A 103 24.89 7.92 -21.53
N ALA A 104 25.83 7.83 -20.60
CA ALA A 104 26.28 6.55 -20.06
C ALA A 104 25.12 5.90 -19.30
N LEU A 105 24.48 4.91 -19.89
CA LEU A 105 23.38 4.13 -19.30
C LEU A 105 23.78 3.40 -18.00
N THR A 106 25.08 3.23 -17.75
CA THR A 106 25.64 2.42 -16.66
C THR A 106 25.40 2.96 -15.23
N PRO A 107 25.72 4.23 -14.88
CA PRO A 107 25.46 4.75 -13.53
C PRO A 107 23.96 4.86 -13.19
N LEU A 108 23.11 5.23 -14.14
CA LEU A 108 21.66 5.35 -13.91
C LEU A 108 21.01 3.98 -13.71
N LEU A 109 21.41 2.98 -14.50
CA LEU A 109 20.95 1.60 -14.33
C LEU A 109 21.40 1.01 -12.99
N ALA A 110 22.63 1.31 -12.54
CA ALA A 110 23.11 0.89 -11.23
C ALA A 110 22.27 1.51 -10.09
N LEU A 111 21.95 2.81 -10.19
CA LEU A 111 21.07 3.47 -9.24
C LEU A 111 19.67 2.83 -9.22
N ASP A 112 19.09 2.52 -10.38
CA ASP A 112 17.79 1.86 -10.47
C ASP A 112 17.79 0.49 -9.81
N LEU A 113 18.84 -0.29 -10.05
CA LEU A 113 18.98 -1.61 -9.45
C LEU A 113 19.06 -1.50 -7.92
N VAL A 114 19.81 -0.54 -7.40
CA VAL A 114 19.91 -0.28 -5.95
C VAL A 114 18.54 0.14 -5.38
N LEU A 115 17.84 1.07 -6.01
CA LEU A 115 16.52 1.53 -5.56
C LEU A 115 15.48 0.41 -5.63
N PHE A 116 15.52 -0.40 -6.69
CA PHE A 116 14.66 -1.57 -6.86
C PHE A 116 14.90 -2.60 -5.77
N LEU A 117 16.16 -2.95 -5.50
CA LEU A 117 16.52 -3.87 -4.43
C LEU A 117 16.08 -3.33 -3.06
N LEU A 118 16.29 -2.04 -2.80
CA LEU A 118 15.86 -1.41 -1.54
C LEU A 118 14.34 -1.43 -1.35
N ALA A 119 13.56 -1.37 -2.44
CA ALA A 119 12.11 -1.45 -2.40
C ALA A 119 11.59 -2.89 -2.29
N VAL A 120 12.14 -3.83 -3.06
CA VAL A 120 11.62 -5.20 -3.20
C VAL A 120 12.19 -6.15 -2.15
N PHE A 121 13.46 -6.01 -1.77
CA PHE A 121 14.10 -6.94 -0.85
C PHE A 121 13.43 -6.96 0.54
N PRO A 122 13.14 -5.81 1.20
CA PRO A 122 12.44 -5.82 2.49
C PRO A 122 11.04 -6.44 2.38
N PHE A 123 10.33 -6.18 1.28
CA PHE A 123 9.01 -6.77 1.02
C PHE A 123 9.10 -8.30 0.92
N VAL A 124 10.02 -8.82 0.11
CA VAL A 124 10.21 -10.27 -0.07
C VAL A 124 10.68 -10.93 1.21
N LEU A 125 11.59 -10.30 1.96
CA LEU A 125 12.07 -10.82 3.24
C LEU A 125 10.93 -10.91 4.27
N PHE A 126 10.17 -9.82 4.44
CA PHE A 126 9.08 -9.78 5.41
C PHE A 126 7.95 -10.76 5.05
N TYR A 127 7.40 -10.68 3.84
CA TYR A 127 6.29 -11.55 3.46
C TYR A 127 6.73 -13.00 3.21
N GLY A 128 7.95 -13.21 2.72
CA GLY A 128 8.52 -14.56 2.56
C GLY A 128 8.69 -15.27 3.90
N THR A 129 9.25 -14.59 4.90
CA THR A 129 9.38 -15.16 6.26
C THR A 129 8.01 -15.39 6.89
N ALA A 130 7.05 -14.48 6.71
CA ALA A 130 5.67 -14.67 7.17
C ALA A 130 4.99 -15.89 6.53
N VAL A 131 5.15 -16.08 5.22
CA VAL A 131 4.60 -17.25 4.50
C VAL A 131 5.21 -18.55 5.04
N VAL A 132 6.53 -18.60 5.23
CA VAL A 132 7.21 -19.78 5.76
C VAL A 132 6.77 -20.09 7.19
N ARG A 133 6.75 -19.07 8.07
CA ARG A 133 6.42 -19.24 9.49
C ARG A 133 4.94 -19.52 9.77
N SER A 134 4.04 -19.08 8.90
CA SER A 134 2.60 -19.30 9.11
C SER A 134 2.17 -20.77 9.08
N GLY A 135 2.99 -21.70 8.55
CA GLY A 135 2.68 -23.13 8.50
C GLY A 135 1.46 -23.53 7.65
N ALA A 136 0.76 -22.57 7.04
CA ALA A 136 -0.51 -22.77 6.37
C ALA A 136 -0.37 -23.38 4.95
N GLY A 137 -0.09 -24.68 4.86
CA GLY A 137 -0.09 -25.44 3.60
C GLY A 137 1.15 -25.25 2.71
N PRO A 138 1.10 -25.63 1.42
CA PRO A 138 2.28 -25.69 0.55
C PRO A 138 2.97 -24.33 0.38
N THR A 139 4.22 -24.22 0.85
CA THR A 139 4.99 -22.98 0.87
C THR A 139 5.25 -22.42 -0.53
N GLY A 140 5.62 -23.28 -1.50
CA GLY A 140 5.94 -22.84 -2.87
C GLY A 140 4.79 -22.09 -3.56
N ARG A 141 3.56 -22.63 -3.47
CA ARG A 141 2.36 -21.99 -4.05
C ARG A 141 2.04 -20.65 -3.39
N ARG A 142 2.38 -20.47 -2.12
CA ARG A 142 2.13 -19.22 -1.38
C ARG A 142 3.20 -18.18 -1.68
N LEU A 143 4.46 -18.58 -1.79
CA LEU A 143 5.54 -17.69 -2.25
C LEU A 143 5.30 -17.19 -3.67
N ALA A 144 4.74 -18.03 -4.54
CA ALA A 144 4.33 -17.63 -5.90
C ALA A 144 3.22 -16.54 -5.93
N ARG A 145 2.56 -16.25 -4.81
CA ARG A 145 1.56 -15.17 -4.69
C ARG A 145 2.16 -13.83 -4.30
N LEU A 146 3.45 -13.76 -3.93
CA LEU A 146 4.10 -12.50 -3.53
C LEU A 146 4.06 -11.42 -4.64
N PRO A 147 4.29 -11.74 -5.93
CA PRO A 147 4.14 -10.75 -6.99
C PRO A 147 2.72 -10.18 -7.08
N ALA A 148 1.70 -11.03 -6.90
CA ALA A 148 0.31 -10.59 -6.88
C ALA A 148 0.00 -9.73 -5.64
N ALA A 149 0.58 -10.04 -4.48
CA ALA A 149 0.46 -9.21 -3.28
C ALA A 149 1.12 -7.83 -3.45
N LEU A 150 2.28 -7.77 -4.10
CA LEU A 150 2.95 -6.52 -4.44
C LEU A 150 2.13 -5.70 -5.44
N ALA A 151 1.63 -6.33 -6.50
CA ALA A 151 0.74 -5.71 -7.48
C ALA A 151 -0.55 -5.18 -6.84
N LEU A 152 -1.13 -5.92 -5.88
CA LEU A 152 -2.30 -5.47 -5.12
C LEU A 152 -1.99 -4.21 -4.32
N GLY A 153 -0.86 -4.18 -3.60
CA GLY A 153 -0.43 -3.01 -2.83
C GLY A 153 -0.22 -1.78 -3.70
N LEU A 154 0.39 -1.93 -4.87
CA LEU A 154 0.59 -0.86 -5.85
C LEU A 154 -0.74 -0.38 -6.45
N GLY A 155 -1.61 -1.30 -6.87
CA GLY A 155 -2.91 -0.99 -7.47
C GLY A 155 -3.87 -0.26 -6.51
N MET A 156 -3.69 -0.44 -5.20
CA MET A 156 -4.43 0.26 -4.16
C MET A 156 -4.07 1.75 -4.05
N ALA A 157 -2.93 2.19 -4.61
CA ALA A 157 -2.36 3.50 -4.35
C ALA A 157 -3.30 4.67 -4.66
N VAL A 158 -4.06 4.64 -5.75
CA VAL A 158 -5.02 5.71 -6.10
C VAL A 158 -6.10 5.86 -5.02
N SER A 159 -6.75 4.75 -4.66
CA SER A 159 -7.81 4.76 -3.65
C SER A 159 -7.29 5.19 -2.27
N GLN A 160 -6.09 4.76 -1.90
CA GLN A 160 -5.48 5.07 -0.61
C GLN A 160 -4.92 6.48 -0.56
N SER A 161 -4.44 7.02 -1.67
CA SER A 161 -3.99 8.42 -1.76
C SER A 161 -5.13 9.39 -1.45
N ARG A 162 -6.34 9.08 -1.92
CA ARG A 162 -7.55 9.81 -1.53
C ARG A 162 -7.79 9.72 -0.02
N ALA A 163 -7.64 8.55 0.58
CA ALA A 163 -7.79 8.37 2.02
C ALA A 163 -6.79 9.24 2.82
N VAL A 164 -5.55 9.32 2.34
CA VAL A 164 -4.49 10.17 2.93
C VAL A 164 -4.87 11.65 2.83
N ALA A 165 -5.31 12.11 1.65
CA ALA A 165 -5.77 13.48 1.47
C ALA A 165 -6.95 13.81 2.39
N GLU A 166 -7.96 12.93 2.46
CA GLU A 166 -9.08 13.08 3.39
C GLU A 166 -8.65 13.03 4.86
N GLY A 167 -7.60 12.29 5.21
CA GLY A 167 -7.06 12.24 6.57
C GLY A 167 -6.34 13.53 6.97
N LEU A 168 -5.66 14.17 6.01
CA LEU A 168 -4.93 15.41 6.20
C LEU A 168 -5.83 16.62 6.40
N VAL A 169 -6.84 16.79 5.54
CA VAL A 169 -7.72 17.98 5.54
C VAL A 169 -9.13 17.71 6.05
N GLY A 170 -9.58 16.46 6.00
CA GLY A 170 -10.98 16.15 6.29
C GLY A 170 -11.34 16.24 7.77
N PRO A 171 -12.65 16.45 8.06
CA PRO A 171 -13.16 16.35 9.41
C PRO A 171 -13.04 14.91 9.93
N VAL A 172 -13.11 14.76 11.26
CA VAL A 172 -13.25 13.44 11.90
C VAL A 172 -14.66 12.93 11.58
N GLY A 173 -14.79 12.23 10.45
CA GLY A 173 -16.08 11.79 9.91
C GLY A 173 -16.70 10.61 10.68
N VAL A 174 -17.93 10.27 10.30
CA VAL A 174 -18.70 9.14 10.84
C VAL A 174 -17.97 7.81 10.60
N PHE A 175 -17.90 6.97 11.62
CA PHE A 175 -17.29 5.65 11.55
C PHE A 175 -18.12 4.70 10.66
N VAL A 176 -17.68 4.48 9.42
CA VAL A 176 -18.30 3.51 8.51
C VAL A 176 -17.77 2.11 8.83
N ARG A 177 -18.63 1.18 9.26
CA ARG A 177 -18.23 -0.20 9.58
C ARG A 177 -17.87 -0.97 8.30
N THR A 178 -16.89 -1.88 8.35
CA THR A 178 -16.64 -2.83 7.24
C THR A 178 -17.62 -3.98 7.41
N PRO A 179 -18.25 -4.44 6.32
CA PRO A 179 -19.14 -5.58 6.40
C PRO A 179 -18.37 -6.78 6.97
N LYS A 180 -18.85 -7.33 8.08
CA LYS A 180 -18.42 -8.63 8.62
C LYS A 180 -19.63 -9.52 8.55
N THR A 181 -19.54 -10.57 7.76
CA THR A 181 -20.70 -11.41 7.40
C THR A 181 -20.80 -12.66 8.27
N GLY A 182 -19.77 -12.97 9.06
CA GLY A 182 -19.76 -14.16 9.90
C GLY A 182 -19.93 -15.46 9.11
N GLY A 183 -19.58 -15.45 7.82
CA GLY A 183 -19.76 -16.59 6.92
C GLY A 183 -21.17 -16.77 6.32
N VAL A 184 -22.14 -15.90 6.64
CA VAL A 184 -23.48 -15.92 6.04
C VAL A 184 -23.59 -14.78 5.04
N ALA A 185 -23.93 -15.07 3.79
CA ALA A 185 -24.09 -14.06 2.75
C ALA A 185 -25.15 -13.02 3.18
N ALA A 186 -24.70 -11.87 3.67
CA ALA A 186 -25.62 -10.85 4.15
C ALA A 186 -26.35 -10.22 2.95
N ALA A 187 -27.67 -10.39 2.91
CA ALA A 187 -28.54 -9.56 2.10
C ALA A 187 -28.49 -8.12 2.65
N GLY A 188 -27.89 -7.19 1.90
CA GLY A 188 -28.28 -5.77 1.95
C GLY A 188 -27.19 -4.72 2.18
N TYR A 189 -26.05 -5.00 2.81
CA TYR A 189 -25.02 -3.97 3.04
C TYR A 189 -23.80 -4.15 2.14
N ARG A 190 -23.84 -3.50 0.96
CA ARG A 190 -22.67 -3.30 0.12
C ARG A 190 -21.90 -2.08 0.63
N ALA A 191 -20.61 -2.25 0.92
CA ALA A 191 -19.74 -1.10 1.17
C ALA A 191 -19.87 -0.15 -0.03
N MET A 192 -20.34 1.06 0.21
CA MET A 192 -20.52 2.07 -0.83
C MET A 192 -19.14 2.53 -1.29
N GLY A 193 -18.55 1.75 -2.18
CA GLY A 193 -17.23 2.00 -2.75
C GLY A 193 -17.32 3.26 -3.59
N ARG A 194 -17.02 4.42 -3.00
CA ARG A 194 -16.65 5.63 -3.75
C ARG A 194 -15.24 5.45 -4.34
N GLY A 195 -14.99 4.29 -4.94
CA GLY A 195 -13.71 3.94 -5.54
C GLY A 195 -13.53 4.70 -6.83
N LEU A 196 -12.32 5.21 -7.05
CA LEU A 196 -11.92 5.83 -8.31
C LEU A 196 -11.60 4.75 -9.35
N VAL A 197 -12.54 3.82 -9.58
CA VAL A 197 -12.34 2.64 -10.43
C VAL A 197 -11.97 3.06 -11.86
N GLY A 198 -12.63 4.10 -12.38
CA GLY A 198 -12.28 4.68 -13.67
C GLY A 198 -10.84 5.19 -13.71
N VAL A 199 -10.38 5.88 -12.66
CA VAL A 199 -8.99 6.38 -12.58
C VAL A 199 -8.00 5.22 -12.50
N GLU A 200 -8.29 4.18 -11.71
CA GLU A 200 -7.43 2.99 -11.61
C GLU A 200 -7.27 2.30 -12.97
N LEU A 201 -8.36 2.12 -13.71
CA LEU A 201 -8.31 1.54 -15.06
C LEU A 201 -7.62 2.45 -16.07
N LEU A 202 -7.83 3.77 -16.00
CA LEU A 202 -7.13 4.73 -16.84
C LEU A 202 -5.62 4.73 -16.59
N VAL A 203 -5.19 4.66 -15.32
CA VAL A 203 -3.78 4.53 -14.96
C VAL A 203 -3.22 3.18 -15.43
N GLY A 204 -3.98 2.10 -15.31
CA GLY A 204 -3.62 0.80 -15.88
C GLY A 204 -3.43 0.86 -17.40
N ALA A 205 -4.33 1.51 -18.12
CA ALA A 205 -4.24 1.71 -19.58
C ALA A 205 -3.06 2.60 -19.98
N TYR A 206 -2.81 3.68 -19.22
CA TYR A 206 -1.66 4.57 -19.39
C TYR A 206 -0.33 3.81 -19.31
N LEU A 207 -0.16 2.99 -18.28
CA LEU A 207 1.03 2.14 -18.15
C LEU A 207 1.06 1.00 -19.18
N GLY A 208 -0.09 0.49 -19.61
CA GLY A 208 -0.19 -0.44 -20.73
C GLY A 208 0.37 0.15 -22.03
N GLY A 209 0.04 1.41 -22.31
CA GLY A 209 0.65 2.17 -23.41
C GLY A 209 2.16 2.31 -23.26
N ALA A 210 2.65 2.59 -22.05
CA ALA A 210 4.08 2.63 -21.76
C ALA A 210 4.78 1.28 -21.97
N CYS A 211 4.13 0.16 -21.64
CA CYS A 211 4.64 -1.18 -21.95
C CYS A 211 4.76 -1.40 -23.46
N VAL A 212 3.74 -1.02 -24.24
CA VAL A 212 3.78 -1.14 -25.71
C VAL A 212 4.91 -0.28 -26.28
N TYR A 213 5.03 0.97 -25.81
CA TYR A 213 6.11 1.86 -26.19
C TYR A 213 7.49 1.25 -25.89
N ALA A 214 7.66 0.68 -24.69
CA ALA A 214 8.88 0.00 -24.29
C ALA A 214 9.20 -1.21 -25.19
N VAL A 215 8.22 -2.03 -25.58
CA VAL A 215 8.44 -3.16 -26.50
C VAL A 215 8.88 -2.67 -27.88
N VAL A 216 8.18 -1.69 -28.44
CA VAL A 216 8.46 -1.16 -29.79
C VAL A 216 9.87 -0.58 -29.91
N HIS A 217 10.38 0.03 -28.84
CA HIS A 217 11.71 0.65 -28.81
C HIS A 217 12.80 -0.28 -28.21
N GLY A 218 12.46 -1.53 -27.86
CA GLY A 218 13.42 -2.52 -27.35
C GLY A 218 13.85 -2.31 -25.89
N TYR A 219 13.05 -1.65 -25.07
CA TYR A 219 13.36 -1.32 -23.66
C TYR A 219 13.00 -2.46 -22.70
N TRP A 220 13.64 -3.62 -22.88
CA TRP A 220 13.32 -4.85 -22.15
C TRP A 220 13.56 -4.76 -20.64
N ALA A 221 14.55 -3.98 -20.19
CA ALA A 221 14.89 -3.85 -18.77
C ALA A 221 13.78 -3.18 -17.94
N SER A 222 13.02 -2.24 -18.53
CA SER A 222 11.95 -1.51 -17.83
C SER A 222 10.62 -2.26 -17.82
N LEU A 223 10.45 -3.27 -18.68
CA LEU A 223 9.17 -3.98 -18.85
C LEU A 223 8.68 -4.70 -17.59
N PRO A 224 9.50 -5.46 -16.84
CA PRO A 224 9.01 -6.14 -15.63
C PRO A 224 8.40 -5.17 -14.62
N PHE A 225 8.98 -3.98 -14.50
CA PHE A 225 8.52 -2.95 -13.58
C PHE A 225 7.23 -2.28 -14.06
N LEU A 226 7.17 -1.87 -15.32
CA LEU A 226 5.96 -1.30 -15.93
C LEU A 226 4.78 -2.29 -15.89
N LEU A 227 5.04 -3.57 -16.20
CA LEU A 227 4.05 -4.63 -16.15
C LEU A 227 3.51 -4.86 -14.75
N LEU A 228 4.37 -4.82 -13.72
CA LEU A 228 3.95 -4.96 -12.33
C LEU A 228 2.95 -3.87 -11.92
N PHE A 229 3.25 -2.62 -12.25
CA PHE A 229 2.34 -1.50 -11.96
C PHE A 229 1.06 -1.58 -12.80
N ALA A 230 1.18 -1.83 -14.12
CA ALA A 230 0.03 -1.95 -15.02
C ALA A 230 -0.92 -3.07 -14.58
N ALA A 231 -0.38 -4.24 -14.23
CA ALA A 231 -1.13 -5.38 -13.72
C ALA A 231 -1.79 -5.04 -12.37
N GLY A 232 -1.09 -4.35 -11.46
CA GLY A 232 -1.64 -3.94 -10.17
C GLY A 232 -2.88 -3.05 -10.30
N TYR A 233 -2.78 -1.95 -11.05
CA TYR A 233 -3.90 -1.04 -11.27
C TYR A 233 -5.07 -1.70 -12.02
N THR A 234 -4.77 -2.48 -13.05
CA THR A 234 -5.80 -3.21 -13.82
C THR A 234 -6.50 -4.26 -12.96
N MET A 235 -5.77 -5.01 -12.13
CA MET A 235 -6.32 -6.01 -11.22
C MET A 235 -7.26 -5.38 -10.19
N VAL A 236 -6.85 -4.27 -9.55
CA VAL A 236 -7.68 -3.58 -8.55
C VAL A 236 -8.91 -2.95 -9.19
N GLY A 237 -8.75 -2.29 -10.34
CA GLY A 237 -9.86 -1.67 -11.08
C GLY A 237 -10.89 -2.71 -11.55
N SER A 238 -10.44 -3.78 -12.21
CA SER A 238 -11.33 -4.83 -12.71
C SER A 238 -12.01 -5.63 -11.61
N SER A 239 -11.30 -5.94 -10.52
CA SER A 239 -11.88 -6.64 -9.37
C SER A 239 -12.92 -5.78 -8.64
N SER A 240 -12.75 -4.45 -8.65
CA SER A 240 -13.72 -3.50 -8.09
C SER A 240 -15.02 -3.43 -8.90
N LEU A 241 -14.96 -3.67 -10.22
CA LEU A 241 -16.16 -3.73 -11.09
C LEU A 241 -16.98 -5.00 -10.85
N ARG A 242 -16.32 -6.12 -10.56
CA ARG A 242 -16.94 -7.43 -10.34
C ARG A 242 -17.52 -7.62 -8.94
N SER A 243 -17.16 -6.75 -8.00
CA SER A 243 -17.61 -6.75 -6.60
C SER A 243 -18.87 -5.90 -6.42
#